data_AF-F2JNY2-F1
#
_entry.id   AF-F2JNY2-F1
#
_cell.length_a   1.000
_cell.length_b   1.000
_cell.length_c   1.000
_cell.angle_alpha   90.00
_cell.angle_beta   90.00
_cell.angle_gamma   90.00
#
_symmetry.space_group_name_H-M   'P 1'
#
loop_
_entity.id
_entity.type
_entity.pdbx_description
1 polymer ?
#
loop_
_entity_poly.entity_id
_entity_poly.type
_entity_poly.pdbx_seq_one_letter_code
_entity_poly.pdbx_strand_id
1 'polypeptide(L)' 'MVFTKNSALVKVWVGNVQSGLYTKEQVPKIFNLQEVVWEVLEESTK' A
#
# COMPACT_ATOMS: atom_id res chain seq x y z
N MET A 1 10.92 2.86 12.36
CA MET A 1 9.87 3.68 11.71
C MET A 1 8.75 2.73 11.30
N VAL A 2 7.51 3.10 11.59
CA VAL A 2 6.31 2.31 11.25
C VAL A 2 5.46 3.15 10.32
N PHE A 3 5.13 2.62 9.15
CA PHE A 3 4.20 3.25 8.22
C PHE A 3 2.76 3.09 8.74
N THR A 4 1.94 4.13 8.57
CA THR A 4 0.52 4.11 8.92
C THR A 4 -0.32 4.32 7.67
N LYS A 5 -1.61 3.99 7.72
CA LYS A 5 -2.57 4.24 6.62
C LYS A 5 -2.59 5.71 6.17
N ASN A 6 -2.22 6.63 7.07
CA ASN A 6 -2.15 8.06 6.80
C ASN A 6 -0.83 8.52 6.16
N SER A 7 0.15 7.64 6.01
CA SER A 7 1.43 7.98 5.38
C SER A 7 1.24 8.33 3.91
N ALA A 8 1.85 9.44 3.48
CA ALA A 8 1.87 9.84 2.08
C ALA A 8 2.43 8.73 1.19
N LEU A 9 3.46 8.01 1.67
CA LEU A 9 4.06 6.91 0.91
C LEU A 9 3.07 5.75 0.73
N VAL A 10 2.32 5.38 1.77
CA VAL A 10 1.29 4.34 1.68
C VAL A 10 0.22 4.74 0.68
N LYS A 11 -0.27 5.98 0.74
CA LYS A 11 -1.31 6.48 -0.18
C LYS A 11 -0.85 6.46 -1.65
N VAL A 12 0.39 6.85 -1.92
CA VAL A 12 0.96 6.78 -3.27
C VAL A 12 1.01 5.34 -3.78
N TRP A 13 1.50 4.40 -2.97
CA TRP A 13 1.54 2.99 -3.34
C TRP A 13 0.16 2.39 -3.55
N VAL A 14 -0.80 2.68 -2.67
CA VAL A 14 -2.19 2.25 -2.81
C VAL A 14 -2.78 2.77 -4.12
N GLY A 15 -2.64 4.06 -4.41
CA GLY A 15 -3.14 4.66 -5.66
C GLY A 15 -2.49 4.05 -6.90
N ASN A 16 -1.19 3.80 -6.86
CA ASN A 16 -0.44 3.13 -7.93
C ASN A 16 -0.92 1.69 -8.18
N VAL A 17 -1.22 0.95 -7.11
CA VAL A 17 -1.74 -0.42 -7.20
C VAL A 17 -3.19 -0.44 -7.68
N GLN A 18 -4.03 0.47 -7.18
CA GLN A 18 -5.41 0.63 -7.64
C GLN A 18 -5.49 1.05 -9.11
N SER A 19 -4.54 1.87 -9.58
CA SER A 19 -4.43 2.26 -10.99
C SER A 19 -3.90 1.14 -11.89
N GLY A 20 -3.51 -0.03 -11.34
CA GLY A 20 -2.93 -1.13 -12.09
C GLY A 20 -1.51 -0.88 -12.62
N LEU A 21 -0.87 0.22 -12.19
CA LEU A 21 0.52 0.53 -12.55
C LEU A 21 1.51 -0.40 -11.85
N TYR A 22 1.14 -0.86 -10.65
CA TYR A 22 1.94 -1.77 -9.86
C TYR A 22 1.06 -2.89 -9.31
N THR A 23 1.63 -4.09 -9.16
CA THR A 23 0.98 -5.15 -8.40
C THR A 23 1.31 -5.04 -6.92
N LYS A 24 0.43 -5.61 -6.11
CA LYS A 24 0.60 -5.70 -4.66
C LYS A 24 1.91 -6.41 -4.23
N GLU A 25 2.51 -7.21 -5.13
CA GLU A 25 3.77 -7.92 -4.95
C GLU A 25 4.99 -7.05 -5.26
N GLN A 26 4.83 -6.02 -6.11
CA GLN A 26 5.87 -5.04 -6.43
C GLN A 26 6.07 -3.99 -5.33
N VAL A 27 5.15 -3.93 -4.36
CA VAL A 27 5.30 -3.05 -3.20
C VAL A 27 6.50 -3.53 -2.37
N PRO A 28 7.52 -2.68 -2.13
CA PRO A 28 8.71 -3.09 -1.43
C PRO A 28 8.40 -3.47 0.02
N LYS A 29 8.94 -4.61 0.46
CA LYS A 29 8.81 -5.12 1.82
C LYS A 29 9.76 -4.42 2.79
N ILE A 30 9.64 -3.09 2.88
CA ILE A 30 10.37 -2.26 3.84
C ILE A 30 9.54 -2.05 5.10
N PHE A 31 10.06 -2.48 6.25
CA PHE A 31 9.33 -2.47 7.52
C PHE A 31 7.94 -3.10 7.36
N ASN A 32 6.87 -2.32 7.59
CA ASN A 32 5.48 -2.73 7.47
C ASN A 32 4.77 -2.06 6.27
N LEU A 33 5.49 -1.49 5.29
CA LEU A 33 4.87 -0.78 4.17
C LEU A 33 3.96 -1.69 3.34
N GLN A 34 4.46 -2.86 2.95
CA GLN A 34 3.72 -3.81 2.12
C GLN A 34 2.45 -4.29 2.81
N GLU A 35 2.54 -4.61 4.11
CA GLU A 35 1.40 -5.06 4.91
C GLU A 35 0.32 -3.98 5.02
N VAL A 36 0.71 -2.73 5.31
CA VAL A 36 -0.25 -1.62 5.42
C VAL A 36 -0.88 -1.29 4.06
N VAL A 37 -0.11 -1.36 2.97
CA VAL A 37 -0.67 -1.17 1.62
C VAL A 37 -1.67 -2.27 1.28
N TRP A 38 -1.40 -3.53 1.61
CA TRP A 38 -2.37 -4.63 1.47
C TRP A 38 -3.63 -4.40 2.29
N GLU A 39 -3.49 -4.07 3.58
CA GLU A 39 -4.63 -3.83 4.46
C GLU A 39 -5.55 -2.72 3.92
N VAL A 40 -4.97 -1.62 3.41
CA VAL A 40 -5.74 -0.51 2.82
C VAL A 40 -6.41 -0.91 1.50
N LEU A 41 -5.74 -1.71 0.67
CA LEU A 41 -6.32 -2.21 -0.58
C LEU A 41 -7.48 -3.19 -0.32
N GLU A 42 -7.36 -4.07 0.66
CA GLU A 42 -8.43 -4.98 1.08
C GLU A 42 -9.62 -4.21 1.68
N GLU A 43 -9.37 -3.17 2.47
CA GLU A 43 -10.41 -2.28 3.01
C GLU A 43 -11.12 -1.50 1.89
N SER A 44 -10.39 -1.08 0.85
CA SER A 44 -10.95 -0.34 -0.30
C SER A 44 -11.76 -1.20 -1.28
N THR A 45 -11.63 -2.53 -1.21
CA THR A 45 -12.31 -3.48 -2.13
C THR A 45 -13.64 -4.01 -1.54
N LYS A 46 -14.02 -3.54 -0.34
CA LYS A 46 -15.30 -3.87 0.31
C LYS A 46 -16.44 -2.95 -0.09
#